data_AF-A0A644WI92-F1
#
_entry.id   AF-A0A644WI92-F1
#
_cell.length_a   1.000
_cell.length_b   1.000
_cell.length_c   1.000
_cell.angle_alpha   90.00
_cell.angle_beta   90.00
_cell.angle_gamma   90.00
#
_symmetry.space_group_name_H-M   'P 1'
#
loop_
_entity.id
_entity.type
_entity.pdbx_description
1 polymer ?
#
loop_
_entity_poly.entity_id
_entity_poly.type
_entity_poly.pdbx_seq_one_letter_code
_entity_poly.pdbx_strand_id
1 'polypeptide(L)'
;MNKIEIVIGDKKYNVKTDESPEYVKNIETVLNDQINSIANANKRFNEIDKMILSSFVIVDKYIKLSKEASDYRKEIKDEIQLLKEEKIKALQEKDEAFVKSSEAVLEKERYREKLLARDNDREYLNSQISKLQEKLSEQEQQLVKSEMLINELKIKNEELNELCEELKNERENFTKEINFMNNTKSSLNGRISKLQLKLNEREQYVVQLEKNIRELKGNLEDKSQKIYNFSDDQQKMNMIIESKQNDIDTLNNKITLLQNKLNEKDEVINNKDKSILELKKSTEELKQKYENINDEKERYLEELLMTNNDKENLINSINELQDRLNRKETENYQNQLEISKLKKDNRELMELLEDETSN
;
A
#
# COMPACT_ATOMS: atom_id res chain seq x y z
N MET A 1 -188.49 1.76 2.47
CA MET A 1 -189.52 1.13 3.31
C MET A 1 -190.35 0.11 2.56
N ASN A 2 -189.90 -1.15 2.59
CA ASN A 2 -190.67 -2.28 2.08
C ASN A 2 -191.74 -2.65 3.12
N LYS A 3 -192.96 -2.96 2.66
CA LYS A 3 -194.06 -3.45 3.50
C LYS A 3 -194.07 -4.97 3.35
N ILE A 4 -193.54 -5.67 4.34
CA ILE A 4 -193.33 -7.11 4.29
C ILE A 4 -194.25 -7.75 5.32
N GLU A 5 -195.05 -8.73 4.87
CA GLU A 5 -195.95 -9.48 5.72
C GLU A 5 -195.17 -10.64 6.36
N ILE A 6 -195.16 -10.70 7.68
CA ILE A 6 -194.51 -11.75 8.47
C ILE A 6 -195.56 -12.41 9.35
N VAL A 7 -195.41 -13.71 9.57
CA VAL A 7 -196.27 -14.49 10.45
C VAL A 7 -195.48 -14.76 11.72
N ILE A 8 -195.99 -14.38 12.89
CA ILE A 8 -195.34 -14.66 14.16
C ILE A 8 -196.33 -15.43 15.06
N GLY A 9 -195.98 -16.67 15.39
CA GLY A 9 -196.94 -17.64 15.93
C GLY A 9 -198.06 -17.88 14.92
N ASP A 10 -199.30 -17.61 15.32
CA ASP A 10 -200.50 -17.76 14.46
C ASP A 10 -201.04 -16.41 13.92
N LYS A 11 -200.33 -15.30 14.15
CA LYS A 11 -200.79 -13.96 13.74
C LYS A 11 -199.92 -13.37 12.62
N LYS A 12 -200.58 -12.82 11.61
CA LYS A 12 -199.92 -12.08 10.51
C LYS A 12 -199.75 -10.62 10.89
N TYR A 13 -198.53 -10.12 10.73
CA TYR A 13 -198.14 -8.73 10.97
C TYR A 13 -197.52 -8.16 9.71
N ASN A 14 -197.83 -6.90 9.41
CA ASN A 14 -197.19 -6.18 8.31
C ASN A 14 -196.12 -5.25 8.88
N VAL A 15 -194.84 -5.58 8.69
CA VAL A 15 -193.73 -4.77 9.19
C VAL A 15 -193.18 -3.91 8.06
N LYS A 16 -192.96 -2.62 8.38
CA LYS A 16 -192.25 -1.68 7.51
C LYS A 16 -190.80 -1.57 7.97
N THR A 17 -189.85 -1.95 7.11
CA THR A 17 -188.40 -1.80 7.40
C THR A 17 -187.66 -1.35 6.13
N ASP A 18 -186.48 -0.76 6.31
CA ASP A 18 -185.55 -0.42 5.21
C ASP A 18 -184.55 -1.55 4.90
N GLU A 19 -184.61 -2.64 5.67
CA GLU A 19 -183.80 -3.84 5.47
C GLU A 19 -184.37 -4.75 4.38
N SER A 20 -183.51 -5.60 3.82
CA SER A 20 -183.85 -6.48 2.72
C SER A 20 -184.96 -7.50 3.09
N PRO A 21 -185.84 -7.89 2.15
CA PRO A 21 -186.91 -8.86 2.43
C PRO A 21 -186.42 -10.20 2.96
N GLU A 22 -185.26 -10.67 2.49
CA GLU A 22 -184.64 -11.91 2.98
C GLU A 22 -184.19 -11.78 4.43
N TYR A 23 -183.57 -10.66 4.82
CA TYR A 23 -183.17 -10.43 6.21
C TYR A 23 -184.39 -10.38 7.15
N VAL A 24 -185.47 -9.70 6.73
CA VAL A 24 -186.72 -9.62 7.51
C VAL A 24 -187.39 -10.99 7.64
N LYS A 25 -187.40 -11.80 6.57
CA LYS A 25 -187.94 -13.18 6.59
C LYS A 25 -187.07 -14.13 7.41
N ASN A 26 -185.76 -13.92 7.43
CA ASN A 26 -184.85 -14.67 8.29
C ASN A 26 -185.06 -14.32 9.77
N ILE A 27 -185.31 -13.05 10.09
CA ILE A 27 -185.73 -12.63 11.43
C ILE A 27 -187.05 -13.31 11.81
N GLU A 28 -188.05 -13.28 10.93
CA GLU A 28 -189.33 -13.98 11.14
C GLU A 28 -189.12 -15.46 11.47
N THR A 29 -188.27 -16.15 10.69
CA THR A 29 -187.96 -17.57 10.89
C THR A 29 -187.30 -17.80 12.25
N VAL A 30 -186.26 -17.03 12.58
CA VAL A 30 -185.55 -17.13 13.86
C VAL A 30 -186.46 -16.82 15.06
N LEU A 31 -187.37 -15.87 14.91
CA LEU A 31 -188.32 -15.50 15.97
C LEU A 31 -189.33 -16.63 16.22
N ASN A 32 -189.90 -17.21 15.15
CA ASN A 32 -190.84 -18.32 15.24
C ASN A 32 -190.21 -19.59 15.78
N ASP A 33 -188.98 -19.91 15.36
CA ASP A 33 -188.27 -21.09 15.87
C ASP A 33 -188.06 -20.99 17.38
N GLN A 34 -187.75 -19.80 17.90
CA GLN A 34 -187.63 -19.57 19.34
C GLN A 34 -188.95 -19.56 20.08
N ILE A 35 -190.02 -19.01 19.49
CA ILE A 35 -191.38 -19.11 20.04
C ILE A 35 -191.81 -20.58 20.13
N ASN A 36 -191.54 -21.38 19.09
CA ASN A 36 -191.86 -22.80 19.04
C ASN A 36 -191.01 -23.63 20.01
N SER A 37 -189.73 -23.30 20.17
CA SER A 37 -188.83 -23.94 21.13
C SER A 37 -189.31 -23.73 22.57
N ILE A 38 -189.71 -22.49 22.92
CA ILE A 38 -190.29 -22.18 24.24
C ILE A 38 -191.69 -22.80 24.40
N ALA A 39 -192.49 -22.88 23.33
CA ALA A 39 -193.79 -23.55 23.34
C ALA A 39 -193.68 -25.06 23.64
N ASN A 40 -192.64 -25.72 23.12
CA ASN A 40 -192.38 -27.14 23.36
C ASN A 40 -191.80 -27.41 24.76
N ALA A 41 -191.02 -26.48 25.32
CA ALA A 41 -190.41 -26.63 26.64
C ALA A 41 -191.43 -26.56 27.79
N ASN A 42 -192.55 -25.84 27.65
CA ASN A 42 -193.60 -25.81 28.67
C ASN A 42 -194.99 -25.46 28.10
N LYS A 43 -195.91 -26.43 28.10
CA LYS A 43 -197.26 -26.29 27.50
C LYS A 43 -198.22 -25.37 28.27
N ARG A 44 -197.85 -24.87 29.46
CA ARG A 44 -198.70 -24.02 30.31
C ARG A 44 -198.58 -22.52 30.04
N PHE A 45 -197.63 -22.07 29.22
CA PHE A 45 -197.43 -20.64 28.96
C PHE A 45 -198.42 -20.09 27.93
N ASN A 46 -198.94 -18.88 28.20
CA ASN A 46 -199.76 -18.15 27.24
C ASN A 46 -198.91 -17.62 26.07
N GLU A 47 -199.53 -17.31 24.93
CA GLU A 47 -198.84 -16.82 23.72
C GLU A 47 -197.93 -15.61 23.99
N ILE A 48 -198.36 -14.69 24.86
CA ILE A 48 -197.61 -13.48 25.20
C ILE A 48 -196.31 -13.81 25.95
N ASP A 49 -196.36 -14.75 26.90
CA ASP A 49 -195.17 -15.17 27.66
C ASP A 49 -194.13 -15.81 26.73
N LYS A 50 -194.58 -16.61 25.74
CA LYS A 50 -193.71 -17.22 24.73
C LYS A 50 -193.01 -16.16 23.88
N MET A 51 -193.72 -15.12 23.44
CA MET A 51 -193.13 -14.01 22.68
C MET A 51 -192.13 -13.20 23.50
N ILE A 52 -192.43 -12.90 24.77
CA ILE A 52 -191.54 -12.14 25.66
C ILE A 52 -190.25 -12.91 25.92
N LEU A 53 -190.32 -14.20 26.27
CA LEU A 53 -189.13 -15.02 26.46
C LEU A 53 -188.31 -15.16 25.16
N SER A 54 -188.97 -15.32 24.02
CA SER A 54 -188.27 -15.42 22.72
C SER A 54 -187.52 -14.14 22.38
N SER A 55 -188.15 -12.99 22.60
CA SER A 55 -187.54 -11.68 22.41
C SER A 55 -186.35 -11.47 23.37
N PHE A 56 -186.49 -11.90 24.62
CA PHE A 56 -185.42 -11.81 25.62
C PHE A 56 -184.18 -12.63 25.22
N VAL A 57 -184.37 -13.85 24.73
CA VAL A 57 -183.28 -14.72 24.26
C VAL A 57 -182.55 -14.11 23.06
N ILE A 58 -183.28 -13.47 22.15
CA ILE A 58 -182.68 -12.81 20.97
C ILE A 58 -181.87 -11.58 21.39
N VAL A 59 -182.41 -10.75 22.29
CA VAL A 59 -181.70 -9.58 22.81
C VAL A 59 -180.44 -9.99 23.59
N ASP A 60 -180.51 -11.04 24.41
CA ASP A 60 -179.35 -11.61 25.11
C ASP A 60 -178.26 -12.05 24.11
N LYS A 61 -178.64 -12.73 23.02
CA LYS A 61 -177.71 -13.15 21.97
C LYS A 61 -177.08 -11.96 21.22
N TYR A 62 -177.85 -10.91 20.96
CA TYR A 62 -177.33 -9.68 20.33
C TYR A 62 -176.32 -8.96 21.23
N ILE A 63 -176.60 -8.84 22.53
CA ILE A 63 -175.68 -8.21 23.49
C ILE A 63 -174.37 -9.00 23.57
N LYS A 64 -174.44 -10.33 23.59
CA LYS A 64 -173.25 -11.22 23.56
C LYS A 64 -172.41 -11.01 22.30
N LEU A 65 -173.04 -11.02 21.12
CA LEU A 65 -172.33 -10.82 19.84
C LEU A 65 -171.75 -9.41 19.69
N SER A 66 -172.45 -8.37 20.16
CA SER A 66 -171.93 -7.01 20.14
C SER A 66 -170.73 -6.85 21.05
N LYS A 67 -170.73 -7.54 22.19
CA LYS A 67 -169.59 -7.60 23.11
C LYS A 67 -168.41 -8.34 22.47
N GLU A 68 -168.63 -9.51 21.89
CA GLU A 68 -167.61 -10.26 21.14
C GLU A 68 -167.00 -9.42 20.00
N ALA A 69 -167.82 -8.70 19.23
CA ALA A 69 -167.33 -7.84 18.16
C ALA A 69 -166.51 -6.63 18.67
N SER A 70 -166.83 -6.10 19.84
CA SER A 70 -166.03 -5.08 20.52
C SER A 70 -164.71 -5.66 21.02
N ASP A 71 -164.74 -6.87 21.57
CA ASP A 71 -163.56 -7.57 22.07
C ASP A 71 -162.58 -7.87 20.92
N TYR A 72 -163.05 -8.36 19.78
CA TYR A 72 -162.23 -8.56 18.58
C TYR A 72 -161.63 -7.25 18.03
N ARG A 73 -162.39 -6.14 18.01
CA ARG A 73 -161.83 -4.84 17.59
C ARG A 73 -160.72 -4.36 18.52
N LYS A 74 -160.85 -4.67 19.82
CA LYS A 74 -159.84 -4.34 20.81
C LYS A 74 -158.60 -5.20 20.63
N GLU A 75 -158.76 -6.51 20.48
CA GLU A 75 -157.67 -7.45 20.17
C GLU A 75 -156.90 -7.06 18.91
N ILE A 76 -157.59 -6.76 17.81
CA ILE A 76 -156.96 -6.32 16.56
C ILE A 76 -156.19 -5.01 16.75
N LYS A 77 -156.73 -4.06 17.51
CA LYS A 77 -156.07 -2.78 17.77
C LYS A 77 -154.82 -2.97 18.62
N ASP A 78 -154.89 -3.82 19.64
CA ASP A 78 -153.78 -4.16 20.51
C ASP A 78 -152.68 -4.91 19.72
N GLU A 79 -153.04 -5.83 18.82
CA GLU A 79 -152.11 -6.54 17.94
C GLU A 79 -151.42 -5.60 16.93
N ILE A 80 -152.17 -4.68 16.31
CA ILE A 80 -151.59 -3.64 15.43
C ILE A 80 -150.61 -2.76 16.20
N GLN A 81 -150.88 -2.47 17.47
CA GLN A 81 -149.99 -1.66 18.29
C GLN A 81 -148.72 -2.42 18.66
N LEU A 82 -148.83 -3.69 19.05
CA LEU A 82 -147.69 -4.58 19.28
C LEU A 82 -146.79 -4.70 18.04
N LEU A 83 -147.37 -4.95 16.87
CA LEU A 83 -146.61 -5.06 15.61
C LEU A 83 -145.90 -3.76 15.24
N LYS A 84 -146.48 -2.60 15.56
CA LYS A 84 -145.81 -1.30 15.36
C LYS A 84 -144.62 -1.14 16.32
N GLU A 85 -144.80 -1.51 17.58
CA GLU A 85 -143.73 -1.45 18.59
C GLU A 85 -142.58 -2.41 18.24
N GLU A 86 -142.89 -3.64 17.79
CA GLU A 86 -141.91 -4.61 17.32
C GLU A 86 -141.18 -4.11 16.06
N LYS A 87 -141.88 -3.51 15.11
CA LYS A 87 -141.26 -2.91 13.92
C LYS A 87 -140.30 -1.77 14.30
N ILE A 88 -140.66 -0.93 15.27
CA ILE A 88 -139.79 0.14 15.76
C ILE A 88 -138.54 -0.44 16.44
N LYS A 89 -138.69 -1.46 17.29
CA LYS A 89 -137.56 -2.15 17.93
C LYS A 89 -136.63 -2.80 16.89
N ALA A 90 -137.18 -3.50 15.91
CA ALA A 90 -136.39 -4.14 14.85
C ALA A 90 -135.63 -3.11 13.99
N LEU A 91 -136.22 -1.93 13.74
CA LEU A 91 -135.52 -0.82 13.07
C LEU A 91 -134.39 -0.27 13.94
N GLN A 92 -134.61 -0.07 15.23
CA GLN A 92 -133.58 0.38 16.17
C GLN A 92 -132.42 -0.62 16.27
N GLU A 93 -132.72 -1.91 16.40
CA GLU A 93 -131.70 -2.98 16.44
C GLU A 93 -130.90 -3.06 15.14
N LYS A 94 -131.56 -2.88 13.99
CA LYS A 94 -130.89 -2.82 12.68
C LYS A 94 -129.97 -1.61 12.58
N ASP A 95 -130.42 -0.44 13.03
CA ASP A 95 -129.62 0.79 13.00
C ASP A 95 -128.42 0.69 13.96
N GLU A 96 -128.61 0.13 15.16
CA GLU A 96 -127.51 -0.14 16.10
C GLU A 96 -126.51 -1.15 15.55
N ALA A 97 -126.97 -2.23 14.91
CA ALA A 97 -126.11 -3.21 14.27
C ALA A 97 -125.32 -2.60 13.10
N PHE A 98 -125.94 -1.69 12.34
CA PHE A 98 -125.28 -0.96 11.26
C PHE A 98 -124.18 -0.04 11.80
N VAL A 99 -124.45 0.70 12.88
CA VAL A 99 -123.43 1.56 13.53
C VAL A 99 -122.26 0.71 14.04
N LYS A 100 -122.53 -0.38 14.77
CA LYS A 100 -121.47 -1.30 15.27
C LYS A 100 -120.66 -1.91 14.13
N SER A 101 -121.31 -2.31 13.04
CA SER A 101 -120.62 -2.84 11.86
C SER A 101 -119.75 -1.78 11.17
N SER A 102 -120.24 -0.54 11.07
CA SER A 102 -119.49 0.58 10.50
C SER A 102 -118.26 0.92 11.35
N GLU A 103 -118.42 0.97 12.69
CA GLU A 103 -117.31 1.17 13.63
C GLU A 103 -116.26 0.05 13.54
N ALA A 104 -116.68 -1.21 13.45
CA ALA A 104 -115.76 -2.34 13.29
C ALA A 104 -114.99 -2.30 11.94
N VAL A 105 -115.63 -1.83 10.87
CA VAL A 105 -114.97 -1.62 9.57
C VAL A 105 -113.92 -0.52 9.68
N LEU A 106 -114.25 0.62 10.31
CA LEU A 106 -113.29 1.71 10.54
C LEU A 106 -112.11 1.27 11.42
N GLU A 107 -112.36 0.46 12.44
CA GLU A 107 -111.29 -0.05 13.30
C GLU A 107 -110.39 -1.03 12.53
N LYS A 108 -110.97 -1.92 11.70
CA LYS A 108 -110.22 -2.82 10.82
C LYS A 108 -109.35 -2.05 9.82
N GLU A 109 -109.87 -0.97 9.24
CA GLU A 109 -109.10 -0.10 8.34
C GLU A 109 -107.92 0.57 9.08
N ARG A 110 -108.15 1.08 10.29
CA ARG A 110 -107.07 1.63 11.14
C ARG A 110 -105.99 0.60 11.46
N TYR A 111 -106.37 -0.64 11.78
CA TYR A 111 -105.37 -1.70 12.01
C TYR A 111 -104.61 -2.05 10.73
N ARG A 112 -105.28 -2.08 9.58
CA ARG A 112 -104.65 -2.34 8.29
C ARG A 112 -103.61 -1.27 7.95
N GLU A 113 -103.93 0.00 8.13
CA GLU A 113 -102.99 1.11 7.93
C GLU A 113 -101.77 1.00 8.86
N LYS A 114 -102.00 0.71 10.15
CA LYS A 114 -100.89 0.49 11.11
C LYS A 114 -99.98 -0.67 10.71
N LEU A 115 -100.56 -1.75 10.19
CA LEU A 115 -99.79 -2.92 9.73
C LEU A 115 -98.95 -2.56 8.51
N LEU A 116 -99.54 -1.82 7.56
CA LEU A 116 -98.86 -1.36 6.36
C LEU A 116 -97.70 -0.40 6.66
N ALA A 117 -97.90 0.52 7.62
CA ALA A 117 -96.84 1.39 8.11
C ALA A 117 -95.68 0.58 8.72
N ARG A 118 -96.00 -0.43 9.54
CA ARG A 118 -94.97 -1.33 10.12
C ARG A 118 -94.23 -2.15 9.06
N ASP A 119 -94.93 -2.62 8.03
CA ASP A 119 -94.30 -3.34 6.93
C ASP A 119 -93.32 -2.45 6.17
N ASN A 120 -93.70 -1.19 5.90
CA ASN A 120 -92.82 -0.19 5.29
C ASN A 120 -91.58 0.10 6.17
N ASP A 121 -91.78 0.28 7.48
CA ASP A 121 -90.67 0.51 8.42
C ASP A 121 -89.71 -0.70 8.47
N ARG A 122 -90.25 -1.92 8.45
CA ARG A 122 -89.45 -3.15 8.41
C ARG A 122 -88.65 -3.26 7.11
N GLU A 123 -89.24 -2.93 5.96
CA GLU A 123 -88.52 -2.91 4.69
C GLU A 123 -87.39 -1.87 4.70
N TYR A 124 -87.66 -0.68 5.25
CA TYR A 124 -86.65 0.36 5.40
C TYR A 124 -85.48 -0.10 6.28
N LEU A 125 -85.78 -0.68 7.45
CA LEU A 125 -84.76 -1.21 8.36
C LEU A 125 -83.98 -2.37 7.71
N ASN A 126 -84.63 -3.27 6.99
CA ASN A 126 -83.95 -4.34 6.25
C ASN A 126 -83.00 -3.78 5.18
N SER A 127 -83.41 -2.75 4.44
CA SER A 127 -82.53 -2.07 3.48
C SER A 127 -81.31 -1.44 4.16
N GLN A 128 -81.48 -0.85 5.34
CA GLN A 128 -80.36 -0.33 6.12
C GLN A 128 -79.42 -1.45 6.61
N ILE A 129 -79.99 -2.55 7.12
CA ILE A 129 -79.21 -3.71 7.57
C ILE A 129 -78.37 -4.26 6.42
N SER A 130 -78.93 -4.42 5.21
CA SER A 130 -78.18 -4.89 4.05
C SER A 130 -77.03 -3.94 3.67
N LYS A 131 -77.27 -2.62 3.69
CA LYS A 131 -76.20 -1.63 3.43
C LYS A 131 -75.09 -1.68 4.49
N LEU A 132 -75.43 -1.91 5.75
CA LEU A 132 -74.45 -2.06 6.82
C LEU A 132 -73.66 -3.36 6.69
N GLN A 133 -74.32 -4.46 6.29
CA GLN A 133 -73.65 -5.74 6.02
C GLN A 133 -72.66 -5.65 4.86
N GLU A 134 -73.01 -4.95 3.77
CA GLU A 134 -72.09 -4.71 2.66
C GLU A 134 -70.86 -3.91 3.12
N LYS A 135 -71.06 -2.82 3.87
CA LYS A 135 -69.95 -2.03 4.43
C LYS A 135 -69.06 -2.84 5.37
N LEU A 136 -69.65 -3.70 6.20
CA LEU A 136 -68.90 -4.58 7.10
C LEU A 136 -68.02 -5.55 6.30
N SER A 137 -68.58 -6.17 5.26
CA SER A 137 -67.84 -7.09 4.37
C SER A 137 -66.69 -6.39 3.65
N GLU A 138 -66.89 -5.16 3.17
CA GLU A 138 -65.82 -4.35 2.57
C GLU A 138 -64.70 -4.04 3.57
N GLN A 139 -65.06 -3.67 4.81
CA GLN A 139 -64.09 -3.40 5.87
C GLN A 139 -63.31 -4.66 6.29
N GLU A 140 -63.97 -5.80 6.39
CA GLU A 140 -63.32 -7.09 6.68
C GLU A 140 -62.32 -7.46 5.58
N GLN A 141 -62.67 -7.28 4.31
CA GLN A 141 -61.74 -7.50 3.20
C GLN A 141 -60.54 -6.55 3.23
N GLN A 142 -60.76 -5.28 3.59
CA GLN A 142 -59.66 -4.31 3.75
C GLN A 142 -58.75 -4.69 4.93
N LEU A 143 -59.32 -5.16 6.04
CA LEU A 143 -58.57 -5.61 7.20
C LEU A 143 -57.64 -6.78 6.83
N VAL A 144 -58.16 -7.80 6.15
CA VAL A 144 -57.37 -8.95 5.68
C VAL A 144 -56.22 -8.51 4.77
N LYS A 145 -56.47 -7.60 3.82
CA LYS A 145 -55.42 -7.05 2.95
C LYS A 145 -54.34 -6.30 3.75
N SER A 146 -54.75 -5.54 4.77
CA SER A 146 -53.81 -4.82 5.63
C SER A 146 -52.96 -5.76 6.49
N GLU A 147 -53.54 -6.84 7.00
CA GLU A 147 -52.83 -7.87 7.78
C GLU A 147 -51.80 -8.62 6.93
N MET A 148 -52.16 -8.97 5.69
CA MET A 148 -51.21 -9.57 4.74
C MET A 148 -50.02 -8.64 4.48
N LEU A 149 -50.28 -7.35 4.22
CA LEU A 149 -49.21 -6.37 4.00
C LEU A 149 -48.32 -6.18 5.23
N ILE A 150 -48.90 -6.17 6.44
CA ILE A 150 -48.13 -6.08 7.69
C ILE A 150 -47.20 -7.29 7.84
N ASN A 151 -47.66 -8.50 7.53
CA ASN A 151 -46.83 -9.70 7.59
C ASN A 151 -45.69 -9.66 6.55
N GLU A 152 -45.96 -9.24 5.32
CA GLU A 152 -44.93 -9.07 4.29
C GLU A 152 -43.86 -8.05 4.72
N LEU A 153 -44.29 -6.90 5.26
CA LEU A 153 -43.37 -5.89 5.77
C LEU A 153 -42.56 -6.40 6.96
N LYS A 154 -43.15 -7.23 7.82
CA LYS A 154 -42.46 -7.82 8.96
C LYS A 154 -41.36 -8.79 8.51
N ILE A 155 -41.65 -9.68 7.57
CA ILE A 155 -40.66 -10.59 6.97
C ILE A 155 -39.52 -9.80 6.35
N LYS A 156 -39.85 -8.78 5.55
CA LYS A 156 -38.84 -7.93 4.91
C LYS A 156 -37.97 -7.16 5.92
N ASN A 157 -38.54 -6.78 7.06
CA ASN A 157 -37.79 -6.13 8.14
C ASN A 157 -36.85 -7.11 8.85
N GLU A 158 -37.26 -8.37 9.03
CA GLU A 158 -36.40 -9.44 9.56
C GLU A 158 -35.21 -9.69 8.60
N GLU A 159 -35.46 -9.83 7.30
CA GLU A 159 -34.41 -9.97 6.27
C GLU A 159 -33.42 -8.79 6.26
N LEU A 160 -33.93 -7.56 6.38
CA LEU A 160 -33.09 -6.37 6.43
C LEU A 160 -32.23 -6.31 7.70
N ASN A 161 -32.74 -6.81 8.84
CA ASN A 161 -31.98 -6.87 10.07
C ASN A 161 -30.86 -7.92 9.99
N GLU A 162 -31.12 -9.08 9.39
CA GLU A 162 -30.10 -10.10 9.13
C GLU A 162 -28.99 -9.54 8.23
N LEU A 163 -29.35 -8.90 7.12
CA LEU A 163 -28.39 -8.26 6.22
C LEU A 163 -27.58 -7.16 6.93
N CYS A 164 -28.22 -6.37 7.81
CA CYS A 164 -27.52 -5.35 8.60
C CYS A 164 -26.48 -5.96 9.54
N GLU A 165 -26.79 -7.08 10.21
CA GLU A 165 -25.84 -7.77 11.08
C GLU A 165 -24.70 -8.44 10.29
N GLU A 166 -24.98 -9.00 9.12
CA GLU A 166 -23.94 -9.52 8.21
C GLU A 166 -22.96 -8.42 7.78
N LEU A 167 -23.47 -7.30 7.28
CA LEU A 167 -22.65 -6.15 6.87
C LEU A 167 -21.84 -5.58 8.04
N LYS A 168 -22.40 -5.58 9.25
CA LYS A 168 -21.71 -5.14 10.46
C LYS A 168 -20.56 -6.08 10.84
N ASN A 169 -20.75 -7.39 10.70
CA ASN A 169 -19.71 -8.40 10.89
C ASN A 169 -18.59 -8.27 9.85
N GLU A 170 -18.94 -8.09 8.56
CA GLU A 170 -17.96 -7.83 7.50
C GLU A 170 -17.15 -6.57 7.78
N ARG A 171 -17.81 -5.48 8.17
CA ARG A 171 -17.14 -4.22 8.55
C ARG A 171 -16.15 -4.43 9.70
N GLU A 172 -16.53 -5.21 10.71
CA GLU A 172 -15.63 -5.53 11.84
C GLU A 172 -14.41 -6.34 11.38
N ASN A 173 -14.61 -7.32 10.49
CA ASN A 173 -13.53 -8.11 9.91
C ASN A 173 -12.56 -7.25 9.10
N PHE A 174 -13.07 -6.38 8.21
CA PHE A 174 -12.22 -5.44 7.48
C PHE A 174 -11.48 -4.48 8.42
N THR A 175 -12.12 -4.03 9.50
CA THR A 175 -11.46 -3.18 10.50
C THR A 175 -10.29 -3.91 11.18
N LYS A 176 -10.48 -5.20 11.54
CA LYS A 176 -9.41 -6.03 12.11
C LYS A 176 -8.26 -6.21 11.12
N GLU A 177 -8.58 -6.48 9.85
CA GLU A 177 -7.58 -6.65 8.79
C GLU A 177 -6.77 -5.36 8.54
N ILE A 178 -7.45 -4.21 8.46
CA ILE A 178 -6.81 -2.89 8.34
C ILE A 178 -5.87 -2.63 9.52
N ASN A 179 -6.30 -2.92 10.75
CA ASN A 179 -5.45 -2.75 11.93
C ASN A 179 -4.21 -3.65 11.87
N PHE A 180 -4.36 -4.91 11.46
CA PHE A 180 -3.23 -5.82 11.26
C PHE A 180 -2.25 -5.32 10.19
N MET A 181 -2.77 -4.87 9.04
CA MET A 181 -1.97 -4.28 7.97
C MET A 181 -1.23 -3.03 8.43
N ASN A 182 -1.89 -2.15 9.18
CA ASN A 182 -1.28 -0.93 9.73
C ASN A 182 -0.14 -1.25 10.73
N ASN A 183 -0.34 -2.24 11.61
CA ASN A 183 0.71 -2.69 12.53
C ASN A 183 1.92 -3.25 11.76
N THR A 184 1.67 -4.05 10.73
CA THR A 184 2.73 -4.60 9.86
C THR A 184 3.47 -3.49 9.12
N LYS A 185 2.75 -2.50 8.57
CA LYS A 185 3.31 -1.32 7.93
C LYS A 185 4.20 -0.51 8.89
N SER A 186 3.76 -0.31 10.14
CA SER A 186 4.55 0.39 11.15
C SER A 186 5.86 -0.35 11.48
N SER A 187 5.79 -1.68 11.64
CA SER A 187 6.97 -2.54 11.84
C SER A 187 7.95 -2.47 10.67
N LEU A 188 7.45 -2.57 9.43
CA LEU A 188 8.26 -2.45 8.22
C LEU A 188 8.91 -1.06 8.10
N ASN A 189 8.18 0.02 8.37
CA ASN A 189 8.72 1.37 8.40
C ASN A 189 9.86 1.50 9.42
N GLY A 190 9.68 0.94 10.64
CA GLY A 190 10.74 0.90 11.64
C GLY A 190 11.99 0.15 11.16
N ARG A 191 11.82 -0.94 10.39
CA ARG A 191 12.93 -1.67 9.77
C ARG A 191 13.60 -0.89 8.65
N ILE A 192 12.83 -0.18 7.82
CA ILE A 192 13.34 0.70 6.76
C ILE A 192 14.19 1.81 7.38
N SER A 193 13.73 2.49 8.42
CA SER A 193 14.52 3.53 9.10
C SER A 193 15.84 2.99 9.65
N LYS A 194 15.84 1.79 10.25
CA LYS A 194 17.08 1.13 10.71
C LYS A 194 18.03 0.81 9.56
N LEU A 195 17.52 0.38 8.41
CA LEU A 195 18.34 0.09 7.23
C LEU A 195 18.92 1.37 6.61
N GLN A 196 18.13 2.44 6.54
CA GLN A 196 18.60 3.75 6.07
C GLN A 196 19.73 4.30 6.95
N LEU A 197 19.62 4.18 8.28
CA LEU A 197 20.71 4.57 9.19
C LEU A 197 22.00 3.78 8.90
N LYS A 198 21.90 2.45 8.77
CA LYS A 198 23.06 1.60 8.43
C LYS A 198 23.65 1.93 7.05
N LEU A 199 22.80 2.28 6.08
CA LEU A 199 23.26 2.69 4.75
C LEU A 199 24.07 3.99 4.85
N ASN A 200 23.55 4.99 5.54
CA ASN A 200 24.24 6.27 5.74
C ASN A 200 25.59 6.10 6.46
N GLU A 201 25.66 5.24 7.48
CA GLU A 201 26.92 4.90 8.16
C GLU A 201 27.94 4.28 7.19
N ARG A 202 27.49 3.39 6.29
CA ARG A 202 28.34 2.77 5.27
C ARG A 202 28.79 3.76 4.21
N GLU A 203 27.91 4.65 3.75
CA GLU A 203 28.25 5.73 2.82
C GLU A 203 29.33 6.65 3.39
N GLN A 204 29.21 7.06 4.65
CA GLN A 204 30.25 7.85 5.33
C GLN A 204 31.58 7.10 5.41
N TYR A 205 31.54 5.80 5.71
CA TYR A 205 32.74 4.97 5.73
C TYR A 205 33.41 4.87 4.36
N VAL A 206 32.62 4.74 3.28
CA VAL A 206 33.14 4.74 1.89
C VAL A 206 33.81 6.08 1.57
N VAL A 207 33.18 7.21 1.89
CA VAL A 207 33.77 8.54 1.67
C VAL A 207 35.11 8.68 2.40
N GLN A 208 35.22 8.16 3.63
CA GLN A 208 36.48 8.15 4.38
C GLN A 208 37.55 7.30 3.68
N LEU A 209 37.19 6.11 3.20
CA LEU A 209 38.11 5.26 2.44
C LEU A 209 38.57 5.92 1.14
N GLU A 210 37.67 6.59 0.41
CA GLU A 210 38.01 7.33 -0.81
C GLU A 210 38.97 8.49 -0.54
N LYS A 211 38.82 9.18 0.60
CA LYS A 211 39.77 10.21 1.05
C LYS A 211 41.15 9.60 1.31
N ASN A 212 41.20 8.50 2.07
CA ASN A 212 42.45 7.80 2.35
C ASN A 212 43.14 7.31 1.06
N ILE A 213 42.37 6.80 0.09
CA ILE A 213 42.90 6.38 -1.21
C ILE A 213 43.51 7.57 -1.97
N ARG A 214 42.86 8.74 -1.96
CA ARG A 214 43.41 9.96 -2.60
C ARG A 214 44.72 10.40 -1.95
N GLU A 215 44.78 10.40 -0.62
CA GLU A 215 46.01 10.74 0.12
C GLU A 215 47.15 9.75 -0.19
N LEU A 216 46.86 8.45 -0.21
CA LEU A 216 47.84 7.42 -0.56
C LEU A 216 48.33 7.55 -2.00
N LYS A 217 47.45 7.88 -2.96
CA LYS A 217 47.84 8.14 -4.35
C LYS A 217 48.77 9.35 -4.46
N GLY A 218 48.45 10.46 -3.79
CA GLY A 218 49.35 11.63 -3.77
C GLY A 218 50.72 11.31 -3.18
N ASN A 219 50.75 10.59 -2.05
CA ASN A 219 52.01 10.13 -1.44
C ASN A 219 52.82 9.20 -2.37
N LEU A 220 52.15 8.35 -3.15
CA LEU A 220 52.80 7.47 -4.13
C LEU A 220 53.43 8.28 -5.27
N GLU A 221 52.71 9.28 -5.78
CA GLU A 221 53.15 10.16 -6.85
C GLU A 221 54.37 10.98 -6.40
N ASP A 222 54.33 11.56 -5.20
CA ASP A 222 55.47 12.27 -4.59
C ASP A 222 56.71 11.37 -4.45
N LYS A 223 56.52 10.13 -3.98
CA LYS A 223 57.62 9.16 -3.87
C LYS A 223 58.15 8.77 -5.25
N SER A 224 57.28 8.57 -6.23
CA SER A 224 57.68 8.24 -7.60
C SER A 224 58.50 9.38 -8.20
N GLN A 225 58.09 10.63 -8.02
CA GLN A 225 58.86 11.79 -8.47
C GLN A 225 60.24 11.87 -7.82
N LYS A 226 60.33 11.60 -6.51
CA LYS A 226 61.62 11.52 -5.81
C LYS A 226 62.53 10.43 -6.37
N ILE A 227 61.97 9.26 -6.71
CA ILE A 227 62.73 8.17 -7.34
C ILE A 227 63.27 8.59 -8.71
N TYR A 228 62.45 9.25 -9.55
CA TYR A 228 62.90 9.78 -10.83
C TYR A 228 64.05 10.76 -10.66
N ASN A 229 63.92 11.72 -9.73
CA ASN A 229 64.98 12.69 -9.45
C ASN A 229 66.27 12.00 -8.98
N PHE A 230 66.19 11.02 -8.07
CA PHE A 230 67.36 10.26 -7.64
C PHE A 230 68.01 9.45 -8.77
N SER A 231 67.21 8.87 -9.67
CA SER A 231 67.73 8.18 -10.86
C SER A 231 68.49 9.13 -11.78
N ASP A 232 67.97 10.33 -11.98
CA ASP A 232 68.57 11.38 -12.82
C ASP A 232 69.90 11.86 -12.22
N ASP A 233 69.93 12.09 -10.90
CA ASP A 233 71.14 12.46 -10.18
C ASP A 233 72.17 11.32 -10.16
N GLN A 234 71.74 10.07 -10.07
CA GLN A 234 72.60 8.90 -10.19
C GLN A 234 73.25 8.83 -11.57
N GLN A 235 72.52 9.13 -12.65
CA GLN A 235 73.08 9.18 -14.00
C GLN A 235 74.14 10.27 -14.12
N LYS A 236 73.88 11.48 -13.60
CA LYS A 236 74.86 12.57 -13.58
C LYS A 236 76.12 12.17 -12.81
N MET A 237 75.95 11.55 -11.65
CA MET A 237 77.07 11.08 -10.83
C MET A 237 77.90 10.03 -11.56
N ASN A 238 77.26 9.10 -12.27
CA ASN A 238 77.95 8.10 -13.09
C ASN A 238 78.77 8.74 -14.22
N MET A 239 78.26 9.77 -14.90
CA MET A 239 79.04 10.50 -15.93
C MET A 239 80.26 11.21 -15.32
N ILE A 240 80.13 11.77 -14.11
CA ILE A 240 81.26 12.36 -13.39
C ILE A 240 82.30 11.29 -13.05
N ILE A 241 81.87 10.12 -12.56
CA ILE A 241 82.75 8.99 -12.26
C ILE A 241 83.50 8.55 -13.53
N GLU A 242 82.82 8.40 -14.66
CA GLU A 242 83.43 8.01 -15.94
C GLU A 242 84.46 9.05 -16.40
N SER A 243 84.14 10.34 -16.31
CA SER A 243 85.10 11.42 -16.60
C SER A 243 86.32 11.35 -15.69
N LYS A 244 86.13 11.11 -14.39
CA LYS A 244 87.24 10.99 -13.44
C LYS A 244 88.07 9.72 -13.67
N GLN A 245 87.45 8.64 -14.13
CA GLN A 245 88.16 7.42 -14.51
C GLN A 245 89.05 7.66 -15.73
N ASN A 246 88.56 8.38 -16.75
CA ASN A 246 89.36 8.78 -17.90
C ASN A 246 90.55 9.69 -17.51
N ASP A 247 90.35 10.61 -16.57
CA ASP A 247 91.43 11.44 -16.01
C ASP A 247 92.50 10.55 -15.34
N ILE A 248 92.07 9.57 -14.52
CA ILE A 248 92.96 8.61 -13.86
C ILE A 248 93.76 7.80 -14.89
N ASP A 249 93.11 7.28 -15.92
CA ASP A 249 93.79 6.48 -16.96
C ASP A 249 94.81 7.33 -17.74
N THR A 250 94.49 8.59 -18.03
CA THR A 250 95.42 9.54 -18.66
C THR A 250 96.63 9.80 -17.77
N LEU A 251 96.40 10.01 -16.47
CA LEU A 251 97.47 10.20 -15.49
C LEU A 251 98.33 8.95 -15.35
N ASN A 252 97.73 7.76 -15.29
CA ASN A 252 98.43 6.48 -15.25
C ASN A 252 99.33 6.28 -16.48
N ASN A 253 98.82 6.56 -17.68
CA ASN A 253 99.62 6.51 -18.90
C ASN A 253 100.82 7.47 -18.85
N LYS A 254 100.61 8.68 -18.30
CA LYS A 254 101.69 9.66 -18.11
C LYS A 254 102.72 9.18 -17.08
N ILE A 255 102.29 8.54 -15.99
CA ILE A 255 103.17 7.92 -14.99
C ILE A 255 104.01 6.82 -15.66
N THR A 256 103.40 5.92 -16.43
CA THR A 256 104.12 4.87 -17.16
C THR A 256 105.16 5.43 -18.12
N LEU A 257 104.82 6.48 -18.88
CA LEU A 257 105.77 7.17 -19.76
C LEU A 257 106.95 7.79 -19.00
N LEU A 258 106.68 8.39 -17.83
CA LEU A 258 107.71 8.95 -16.98
C LEU A 258 108.59 7.86 -16.36
N GLN A 259 108.01 6.74 -15.94
CA GLN A 259 108.75 5.57 -15.45
C GLN A 259 109.67 4.98 -16.53
N ASN A 260 109.19 4.84 -17.76
CA ASN A 260 110.02 4.37 -18.88
C ASN A 260 111.19 5.33 -19.15
N LYS A 261 110.93 6.64 -19.19
CA LYS A 261 112.00 7.65 -19.33
C LYS A 261 113.01 7.59 -18.18
N LEU A 262 112.54 7.34 -16.96
CA LEU A 262 113.42 7.18 -15.80
C LEU A 262 114.31 5.96 -15.98
N ASN A 263 113.74 4.80 -16.35
CA ASN A 263 114.49 3.58 -16.62
C ASN A 263 115.53 3.78 -17.74
N GLU A 264 115.17 4.45 -18.84
CA GLU A 264 116.13 4.81 -19.91
C GLU A 264 117.29 5.66 -19.37
N LYS A 265 116.99 6.62 -18.48
CA LYS A 265 118.03 7.43 -17.84
C LYS A 265 118.90 6.60 -16.91
N ASP A 266 118.32 5.69 -16.14
CA ASP A 266 119.05 4.77 -15.25
C ASP A 266 119.95 3.83 -16.05
N GLU A 267 119.52 3.34 -17.22
CA GLU A 267 120.38 2.57 -18.14
C GLU A 267 121.54 3.40 -18.69
N VAL A 268 121.26 4.65 -19.10
CA VAL A 268 122.32 5.57 -19.55
C VAL A 268 123.32 5.86 -18.43
N ILE A 269 122.84 6.05 -17.19
CA ILE A 269 123.70 6.22 -16.01
C ILE A 269 124.55 4.97 -15.80
N ASN A 270 123.95 3.78 -15.75
CA ASN A 270 124.67 2.52 -15.61
C ASN A 270 125.75 2.32 -16.70
N ASN A 271 125.45 2.67 -17.96
CA ASN A 271 126.41 2.60 -19.04
C ASN A 271 127.57 3.59 -18.85
N LYS A 272 127.26 4.83 -18.44
CA LYS A 272 128.30 5.81 -18.10
C LYS A 272 129.15 5.33 -16.93
N ASP A 273 128.56 4.77 -15.88
CA ASP A 273 129.28 4.23 -14.73
C ASP A 273 130.22 3.08 -15.13
N LYS A 274 129.82 2.19 -16.04
CA LYS A 274 130.70 1.17 -16.64
C LYS A 274 131.85 1.79 -17.42
N SER A 275 131.58 2.77 -18.28
CA SER A 275 132.65 3.47 -19.01
C SER A 275 133.61 4.20 -18.07
N ILE A 276 133.11 4.78 -16.97
CA ILE A 276 133.94 5.41 -15.94
C ILE A 276 134.83 4.36 -15.24
N LEU A 277 134.31 3.17 -14.94
CA LEU A 277 135.09 2.06 -14.39
C LEU A 277 136.20 1.60 -15.35
N GLU A 278 135.91 1.47 -16.63
CA GLU A 278 136.91 1.13 -17.66
C GLU A 278 137.99 2.21 -17.79
N LEU A 279 137.60 3.49 -17.83
CA LEU A 279 138.54 4.60 -17.85
C LEU A 279 139.40 4.64 -16.58
N LYS A 280 138.83 4.35 -15.41
CA LYS A 280 139.59 4.23 -14.16
C LYS A 280 140.61 3.08 -14.23
N LYS A 281 140.20 1.92 -14.74
CA LYS A 281 141.11 0.77 -14.92
C LYS A 281 142.25 1.11 -15.88
N SER A 282 141.94 1.71 -17.03
CA SER A 282 142.94 2.16 -18.02
C SER A 282 143.89 3.22 -17.43
N THR A 283 143.35 4.14 -16.62
CA THR A 283 144.17 5.12 -15.87
C THR A 283 145.11 4.42 -14.90
N GLU A 284 144.65 3.39 -14.18
CA GLU A 284 145.48 2.62 -13.24
C GLU A 284 146.56 1.80 -13.98
N GLU A 285 146.22 1.19 -15.11
CA GLU A 285 147.18 0.50 -15.99
C GLU A 285 148.24 1.45 -16.54
N LEU A 286 147.85 2.68 -16.92
CA LEU A 286 148.77 3.72 -17.35
C LEU A 286 149.67 4.20 -16.20
N LYS A 287 149.13 4.36 -14.98
CA LYS A 287 149.94 4.66 -13.79
C LYS A 287 150.95 3.57 -13.51
N GLN A 288 150.54 2.30 -13.55
CA GLN A 288 151.43 1.16 -13.34
C GLN A 288 152.54 1.14 -14.40
N LYS A 289 152.22 1.39 -15.67
CA LYS A 289 153.22 1.55 -16.73
C LYS A 289 154.16 2.72 -16.47
N TYR A 290 153.63 3.85 -16.00
CA TYR A 290 154.43 5.02 -15.66
C TYR A 290 155.41 4.72 -14.51
N GLU A 291 154.95 4.05 -13.44
CA GLU A 291 155.80 3.59 -12.34
C GLU A 291 156.89 2.64 -12.84
N ASN A 292 156.55 1.62 -13.64
CA ASN A 292 157.54 0.70 -14.20
C ASN A 292 158.60 1.40 -15.05
N ILE A 293 158.20 2.37 -15.89
CA ILE A 293 159.14 3.17 -16.70
C ILE A 293 160.00 4.05 -15.78
N ASN A 294 159.44 4.57 -14.69
CA ASN A 294 160.20 5.35 -13.73
C ASN A 294 161.24 4.49 -12.99
N ASP A 295 160.88 3.27 -12.60
CA ASP A 295 161.81 2.30 -11.99
C ASP A 295 162.92 1.89 -12.98
N GLU A 296 162.59 1.65 -14.25
CA GLU A 296 163.58 1.41 -15.31
C GLU A 296 164.51 2.62 -15.50
N LYS A 297 163.95 3.83 -15.50
CA LYS A 297 164.73 5.07 -15.57
C LYS A 297 165.69 5.20 -14.38
N GLU A 298 165.26 4.89 -13.16
CA GLU A 298 166.15 4.89 -11.98
C GLU A 298 167.26 3.85 -12.11
N ARG A 299 166.95 2.63 -12.60
CA ARG A 299 167.95 1.61 -12.92
C ARG A 299 168.99 2.08 -13.94
N TYR A 300 168.54 2.67 -15.05
CA TYR A 300 169.45 3.22 -16.05
C TYR A 300 170.29 4.37 -15.49
N LEU A 301 169.76 5.16 -14.56
CA LEU A 301 170.51 6.20 -13.87
C LEU A 301 171.60 5.62 -12.96
N GLU A 302 171.30 4.54 -12.22
CA GLU A 302 172.30 3.79 -11.43
C GLU A 302 173.39 3.18 -12.31
N GLU A 303 173.03 2.55 -13.43
CA GLU A 303 174.01 2.02 -14.41
C GLU A 303 174.89 3.12 -14.98
N LEU A 304 174.31 4.28 -15.34
CA LEU A 304 175.05 5.45 -15.80
C LEU A 304 176.00 5.98 -14.73
N LEU A 305 175.58 6.02 -13.47
CA LEU A 305 176.43 6.43 -12.35
C LEU A 305 177.60 5.47 -12.15
N MET A 306 177.38 4.16 -12.20
CA MET A 306 178.48 3.18 -12.13
C MET A 306 179.45 3.32 -13.31
N THR A 307 178.92 3.45 -14.53
CA THR A 307 179.73 3.64 -15.73
C THR A 307 180.52 4.95 -15.69
N ASN A 308 179.94 6.01 -15.12
CA ASN A 308 180.62 7.29 -14.97
C ASN A 308 181.72 7.23 -13.89
N ASN A 309 181.50 6.45 -12.82
CA ASN A 309 182.50 6.19 -11.79
C ASN A 309 183.68 5.37 -12.35
N ASP A 310 183.38 4.36 -13.17
CA ASP A 310 184.39 3.58 -13.91
C ASP A 310 185.18 4.46 -14.89
N LYS A 311 184.50 5.36 -15.60
CA LYS A 311 185.13 6.37 -16.46
C LYS A 311 186.06 7.29 -15.66
N GLU A 312 185.66 7.74 -14.48
CA GLU A 312 186.46 8.62 -13.63
C GLU A 312 187.71 7.90 -13.07
N ASN A 313 187.57 6.63 -12.72
CA ASN A 313 188.70 5.75 -12.36
C ASN A 313 189.69 5.54 -13.52
N LEU A 314 189.18 5.38 -14.75
CA LEU A 314 190.00 5.33 -15.96
C LEU A 314 190.72 6.66 -16.22
N ILE A 315 190.07 7.80 -16.02
CA ILE A 315 190.70 9.13 -16.14
C ILE A 315 191.84 9.27 -15.13
N ASN A 316 191.65 8.84 -13.89
CA ASN A 316 192.72 8.85 -12.88
C ASN A 316 193.90 7.96 -13.28
N SER A 317 193.63 6.76 -13.81
CA SER A 317 194.67 5.87 -14.34
C SER A 317 195.42 6.47 -15.54
N ILE A 318 194.71 7.18 -16.42
CA ILE A 318 195.31 7.89 -17.57
C ILE A 318 196.22 9.01 -17.07
N ASN A 319 195.78 9.81 -16.09
CA ASN A 319 196.59 10.89 -15.53
C ASN A 319 197.88 10.37 -14.87
N GLU A 320 197.83 9.25 -14.14
CA GLU A 320 199.03 8.61 -13.58
C GLU A 320 200.02 8.11 -14.66
N LEU A 321 199.50 7.58 -15.77
CA LEU A 321 200.32 7.19 -16.92
C LEU A 321 200.93 8.40 -17.63
N GLN A 322 200.20 9.51 -17.71
CA GLN A 322 200.66 10.75 -18.31
C GLN A 322 201.78 11.42 -17.50
N ASP A 323 201.70 11.37 -16.18
CA ASP A 323 202.79 11.84 -15.29
C ASP A 323 204.05 10.95 -15.39
N ARG A 324 203.88 9.63 -15.55
CA ARG A 324 205.01 8.72 -15.82
C ARG A 324 205.65 8.98 -17.18
N LEU A 325 204.85 9.32 -18.19
CA LEU A 325 205.33 9.66 -19.53
C LEU A 325 206.12 10.97 -19.52
N ASN A 326 205.62 12.01 -18.85
CA ASN A 326 206.32 13.30 -18.75
C ASN A 326 207.68 13.17 -18.04
N ARG A 327 207.81 12.32 -17.00
CA ARG A 327 209.10 12.04 -16.36
C ARG A 327 210.09 11.35 -17.32
N LYS A 328 209.61 10.39 -18.10
CA LYS A 328 210.40 9.69 -19.13
C LYS A 328 210.85 10.60 -20.26
N GLU A 329 210.00 11.52 -20.71
CA GLU A 329 210.35 12.50 -21.75
C GLU A 329 211.40 13.51 -21.26
N THR A 330 211.35 13.90 -19.99
CA THR A 330 212.33 14.81 -19.38
C THR A 330 213.72 14.17 -19.24
N GLU A 331 213.79 12.89 -18.86
CA GLU A 331 215.05 12.10 -18.87
C GLU A 331 215.63 11.97 -20.29
N ASN A 332 214.76 11.78 -21.29
CA ASN A 332 215.20 11.61 -22.67
C ASN A 332 215.76 12.91 -23.27
N TYR A 333 215.22 14.07 -22.88
CA TYR A 333 215.73 15.37 -23.28
C TYR A 333 217.11 15.68 -22.65
N GLN A 334 217.34 15.26 -21.39
CA GLN A 334 218.65 15.36 -20.75
C GLN A 334 219.71 14.48 -21.44
N ASN A 335 219.36 13.24 -21.80
CA ASN A 335 220.25 12.34 -22.55
C ASN A 335 220.63 12.90 -23.93
N GLN A 336 219.72 13.60 -24.62
CA GLN A 336 220.03 14.23 -25.91
C GLN A 336 220.99 15.43 -25.79
N LEU A 337 220.91 16.19 -24.70
CA LEU A 337 221.83 17.29 -24.40
C LEU A 337 223.25 16.77 -24.07
N GLU A 338 223.35 15.61 -23.44
CA GLU A 338 224.63 14.96 -23.13
C GLU A 338 225.31 14.38 -24.39
N ILE A 339 224.53 13.78 -25.31
CA ILE A 339 225.02 13.32 -26.61
C ILE A 339 225.51 14.48 -27.49
N SER A 340 224.86 15.65 -27.42
CA SER A 340 225.28 16.83 -28.19
C SER A 340 226.52 17.50 -27.61
N LYS A 341 226.79 17.39 -26.30
CA LYS A 341 228.08 17.75 -25.68
C LYS A 341 229.21 16.81 -26.11
N LEU A 342 228.98 15.48 -26.06
CA LEU A 342 229.96 14.47 -26.50
C LEU A 342 230.31 14.59 -27.99
N LYS A 343 229.37 15.01 -28.84
CA LYS A 343 229.64 15.28 -30.27
C LYS A 343 230.42 16.57 -30.51
N LYS A 344 230.38 17.53 -29.57
CA LYS A 344 231.20 18.74 -29.63
C LYS A 344 232.63 18.44 -29.15
N ASP A 345 232.77 17.66 -28.09
CA ASP A 345 234.06 17.24 -27.55
C ASP A 345 234.83 16.32 -28.53
N ASN A 346 234.13 15.44 -29.26
CA ASN A 346 234.76 14.66 -30.35
C ASN A 346 235.19 15.52 -31.56
N ARG A 347 234.56 16.69 -31.75
CA ARG A 347 234.91 17.63 -32.81
C ARG A 347 236.18 18.42 -32.44
N GLU A 348 236.35 18.74 -31.15
CA GLU A 348 237.53 19.40 -30.60
C GLU A 348 238.72 18.42 -30.40
N LEU A 349 238.47 17.12 -30.15
CA LEU A 349 239.53 16.08 -30.08
C LEU A 349 240.11 15.68 -31.45
N MET A 350 239.33 15.74 -32.54
CA MET A 350 239.87 15.55 -33.89
C MET A 350 240.66 16.78 -34.38
N GLU A 351 240.35 17.99 -33.88
CA GLU A 351 241.15 19.20 -34.09
C GLU A 351 242.53 19.12 -33.41
N LEU A 352 242.68 18.32 -32.34
CA LEU A 352 243.95 18.11 -31.65
C LEU A 352 244.79 16.93 -32.18
N LEU A 353 244.18 15.99 -32.93
CA LEU A 353 244.87 14.76 -33.37
C LEU A 353 245.55 14.87 -34.73
N GLU A 354 245.27 15.89 -35.56
CA GLU A 354 246.05 16.10 -36.79
C GLU A 354 246.91 17.38 -36.81
N ASP A 355 246.73 18.31 -35.86
CA ASP A 355 247.74 19.35 -35.57
C ASP A 355 249.01 18.74 -34.92
N GLU A 356 248.95 17.52 -34.36
CA GLU A 356 250.13 16.72 -33.96
C GLU A 356 250.68 15.80 -35.08
N THR A 357 250.05 15.77 -36.27
CA THR A 357 250.63 15.20 -37.50
C THR A 357 251.09 16.24 -38.49
N SER A 358 251.50 17.41 -38.00
CA SER A 358 252.59 18.16 -38.61
C SER A 358 253.94 17.57 -38.17
N ASN A 359 254.48 16.64 -38.96
CA ASN A 359 255.92 16.48 -39.25
C ASN A 359 256.16 15.59 -40.48
#